data_AF-A0A8B8L951-F1
#
_entry.id   AF-A0A8B8L951-F1
#
_cell.length_a   1.000
_cell.length_b   1.000
_cell.length_c   1.000
_cell.angle_alpha   90.00
_cell.angle_beta   90.00
_cell.angle_gamma   90.00
#
_symmetry.space_group_name_H-M   'P 1'
#
loop_
_entity.id
_entity.type
_entity.pdbx_description
1 polymer ?
#
loop_
_entity_poly.entity_id
_entity_poly.type
_entity_poly.pdbx_seq_one_letter_code
_entity_poly.pdbx_strand_id
1 'polypeptide(L)'
;MGSARCRWYLPHELIVEILSYIPVKGLMRWRCVSKPWNDLVLDPTFVKLHLQRSSKNIHMLYTWKPILDPKGFRCGPSSMHCSTVQGILEHPSSAVNGGEVPCEFDNPIDIIGTCNGLVCLRVIEPFDENDVYNEVYIRFWNPSMRITSDLSPPLESQILCYSRSCVSLGFGYDDSSDTYKVLALVMKQKSTNIEVSVHCLGDKFWRKIANAPTDTRIERYKGHFLSGTLNWMARHVQRTDEHVIFSFDLRKDTYRYLSMPDGLETMERFQAELGILKGCLCLGAYDIQSDADFSLWQMKEFGVRESWTLLMITSCVYLQIDSIVPWAFEPRPLRIYENGDVLLLMNRSRFKLFLYNKKDNRMQNIETINKSICLHTSDFVQTLVLPYCN
;
A
#
# COMPACT_ATOMS: atom_id res chain seq x y z
N MET A 1 60.59 -18.06 -18.75
CA MET A 1 59.31 -18.79 -18.90
C MET A 1 58.24 -18.03 -18.13
N GLY A 2 57.43 -17.22 -18.81
CA GLY A 2 56.32 -16.50 -18.18
C GLY A 2 55.11 -17.42 -18.07
N SER A 3 54.62 -17.67 -16.86
CA SER A 3 53.36 -18.38 -16.67
C SER A 3 52.22 -17.46 -17.10
N ALA A 4 51.56 -17.81 -18.20
CA ALA A 4 50.32 -17.18 -18.61
C ALA A 4 49.26 -17.50 -17.54
N ARG A 5 48.99 -16.55 -16.64
CA ARG A 5 47.82 -16.63 -15.77
C ARG A 5 46.59 -16.51 -16.65
N CYS A 6 45.91 -17.63 -16.91
CA CYS A 6 44.55 -17.61 -17.44
C CYS A 6 43.68 -16.80 -16.49
N ARG A 7 43.38 -15.55 -16.86
CA ARG A 7 42.31 -14.78 -16.24
C ARG A 7 41.02 -15.29 -16.85
N TRP A 8 40.25 -16.04 -16.06
CA TRP A 8 38.87 -16.36 -16.39
C TRP A 8 38.11 -15.04 -16.51
N TYR A 9 37.81 -14.63 -17.75
CA TYR A 9 36.98 -13.47 -18.03
C TYR A 9 35.54 -13.95 -18.12
N LEU A 10 34.72 -13.50 -17.18
CA LEU A 10 33.28 -13.67 -17.28
C LEU A 10 32.74 -12.56 -18.21
N PRO A 11 32.02 -12.89 -19.30
CA PRO A 11 31.35 -11.91 -20.15
C PRO A 11 30.46 -10.95 -19.35
N HIS A 12 30.36 -9.71 -19.82
CA HIS A 12 29.59 -8.68 -19.12
C HIS A 12 28.11 -9.05 -18.99
N GLU A 13 27.53 -9.68 -20.02
CA GLU A 13 26.13 -10.10 -20.00
C GLU A 13 25.87 -11.13 -18.90
N LEU A 14 26.81 -12.07 -18.69
CA LEU A 14 26.70 -13.07 -17.62
C LEU A 14 26.88 -12.45 -16.24
N ILE A 15 27.72 -11.43 -16.10
CA ILE A 15 27.82 -10.66 -14.85
C ILE A 15 26.45 -10.04 -14.55
N VAL A 16 25.90 -9.26 -15.49
CA VAL A 16 24.58 -8.61 -15.37
C VAL A 16 23.49 -9.62 -15.00
N GLU A 17 23.48 -10.75 -15.71
CA GLU A 17 22.54 -11.83 -15.46
C GLU A 17 22.65 -12.37 -14.02
N ILE A 18 23.86 -12.70 -13.56
CA ILE A 18 24.08 -13.20 -12.20
C ILE A 18 23.69 -12.14 -11.16
N LEU A 19 24.14 -10.89 -11.32
CA LEU A 19 23.88 -9.85 -10.31
C LEU A 19 22.40 -9.52 -10.19
N SER A 20 21.64 -9.62 -11.27
CA SER A 20 20.21 -9.31 -11.24
C SER A 20 19.38 -10.27 -10.37
N TYR A 21 19.94 -11.42 -9.95
CA TYR A 21 19.33 -12.34 -8.98
C TYR A 21 19.81 -12.10 -7.53
N ILE A 22 20.78 -11.22 -7.32
CA ILE A 22 21.36 -10.95 -6.00
C ILE A 22 20.43 -10.01 -5.21
N PRO A 23 20.19 -10.24 -3.91
CA PRO A 23 19.41 -9.34 -3.07
C PRO A 23 20.00 -7.91 -3.02
N VAL A 24 19.13 -6.91 -2.89
CA VAL A 24 19.52 -5.48 -2.87
C VAL A 24 20.61 -5.19 -1.85
N LYS A 25 20.53 -5.80 -0.66
CA LYS A 25 21.54 -5.65 0.41
C LYS A 25 22.94 -6.05 -0.03
N GLY A 26 23.07 -7.07 -0.87
CA GLY A 26 24.35 -7.50 -1.43
C GLY A 26 24.86 -6.52 -2.47
N LEU A 27 24.00 -6.12 -3.41
CA LEU A 27 24.33 -5.16 -4.47
C LEU A 27 24.75 -3.80 -3.91
N MET A 28 24.06 -3.32 -2.87
CA MET A 28 24.41 -2.07 -2.18
C MET A 28 25.80 -2.09 -1.55
N ARG A 29 26.28 -3.24 -1.08
CA ARG A 29 27.67 -3.39 -0.58
C ARG A 29 28.68 -3.34 -1.72
N TRP A 30 28.32 -3.87 -2.89
CA TRP A 30 29.20 -3.92 -4.06
C TRP A 30 29.43 -2.57 -4.74
N ARG A 31 28.49 -1.62 -4.57
CA ARG A 31 28.69 -0.22 -4.97
C ARG A 31 29.98 0.38 -4.38
N CYS A 32 30.38 -0.06 -3.18
CA CYS A 32 31.59 0.43 -2.52
C CYS A 32 32.89 -0.20 -3.06
N VAL A 33 32.82 -1.20 -3.95
CA VAL A 33 34.00 -1.94 -4.43
C VAL A 33 34.68 -1.23 -5.60
N SER A 34 33.91 -0.71 -6.56
CA SER A 34 34.47 0.03 -7.72
C SER A 34 33.41 0.91 -8.39
N LYS A 35 33.86 1.91 -9.17
CA LYS A 35 32.98 2.75 -9.99
C LYS A 35 32.12 1.94 -10.98
N PRO A 36 32.67 1.00 -11.78
CA PRO A 36 31.86 0.16 -12.66
C PRO A 36 30.73 -0.61 -11.95
N TRP A 37 30.96 -1.12 -10.73
CA TRP A 37 29.91 -1.80 -9.96
C TRP A 37 28.84 -0.82 -9.49
N ASN A 38 29.24 0.38 -9.03
CA ASN A 38 28.29 1.42 -8.66
C ASN A 38 27.45 1.87 -9.87
N ASP A 39 28.08 2.09 -11.02
CA ASP A 39 27.42 2.55 -12.24
C ASP A 39 26.44 1.50 -12.76
N LEU A 40 26.83 0.21 -12.74
CA LEU A 40 25.93 -0.89 -13.11
C LEU A 40 24.72 -1.02 -12.19
N VAL A 41 24.92 -0.91 -10.86
CA VAL A 41 23.81 -1.03 -9.89
C VAL A 41 22.81 0.11 -10.00
N LEU A 42 23.26 1.29 -10.47
CA LEU A 42 22.41 2.46 -10.69
C LEU A 42 21.91 2.59 -12.15
N ASP A 43 22.36 1.72 -13.05
CA ASP A 43 21.92 1.74 -14.44
C ASP A 43 20.41 1.43 -14.54
N PRO A 44 19.60 2.29 -15.19
CA PRO A 44 18.15 2.10 -15.27
C PRO A 44 17.72 0.75 -15.88
N THR A 45 18.50 0.23 -16.84
CA THR A 45 18.21 -1.06 -17.48
C THR A 45 18.45 -2.20 -16.51
N PHE A 46 19.56 -2.16 -15.77
CA PHE A 46 19.86 -3.11 -14.71
C PHE A 46 18.82 -3.07 -13.59
N VAL A 47 18.40 -1.87 -13.15
CA VAL A 47 17.37 -1.69 -12.13
C VAL A 47 16.05 -2.34 -12.55
N LYS A 48 15.61 -2.14 -13.80
CA LYS A 48 14.40 -2.78 -14.34
C LYS A 48 14.53 -4.29 -14.41
N LEU A 49 15.67 -4.80 -14.89
CA LEU A 49 15.93 -6.24 -14.97
C LEU A 49 15.92 -6.89 -13.58
N HIS A 50 16.58 -6.26 -12.61
CA HIS A 50 16.63 -6.71 -11.21
C HIS A 50 15.23 -6.72 -10.59
N LEU A 51 14.43 -5.68 -10.81
CA LEU A 51 13.05 -5.61 -10.33
C LEU A 51 12.17 -6.72 -10.93
N GLN A 52 12.32 -7.02 -12.23
CA GLN A 52 11.59 -8.11 -12.89
C GLN A 52 11.92 -9.50 -12.32
N ARG A 53 13.18 -9.70 -11.91
CA ARG A 53 13.68 -10.97 -11.35
C ARG A 53 13.50 -11.08 -9.83
N SER A 54 13.19 -9.97 -9.17
CA SER A 54 12.99 -9.92 -7.73
C SER A 54 11.72 -10.65 -7.31
N SER A 55 11.77 -11.30 -6.14
CA SER A 55 10.63 -12.06 -5.61
C SER A 55 9.46 -11.13 -5.29
N LYS A 56 8.31 -11.39 -5.93
CA LYS A 56 7.08 -10.59 -5.79
C LYS A 56 6.20 -11.01 -4.61
N ASN A 57 6.56 -12.07 -3.89
CA ASN A 57 5.74 -12.69 -2.84
C ASN A 57 6.17 -12.32 -1.41
N ILE A 58 6.85 -11.18 -1.23
CA ILE A 58 7.26 -10.74 0.11
C ILE A 58 6.17 -9.83 0.65
N HIS A 59 5.27 -10.39 1.46
CA HIS A 59 4.39 -9.57 2.29
C HIS A 59 5.25 -8.89 3.35
N MET A 60 5.38 -7.56 3.23
CA MET A 60 6.09 -6.76 4.22
C MET A 60 5.11 -6.09 5.15
N LEU A 61 5.43 -6.25 6.43
CA LEU A 61 4.84 -5.52 7.52
C LEU A 61 5.71 -4.32 7.83
N TYR A 62 5.12 -3.14 7.75
CA TYR A 62 5.68 -1.93 8.30
C TYR A 62 5.14 -1.72 9.71
N THR A 63 6.04 -1.59 10.67
CA THR A 63 5.68 -1.22 12.04
C THR A 63 6.12 0.21 12.30
N TRP A 64 5.27 1.02 12.94
CA TRP A 64 5.70 2.29 13.49
C TRP A 64 5.14 2.53 14.88
N LYS A 65 5.90 3.28 15.69
CA LYS A 65 5.54 3.65 17.06
C LYS A 65 5.19 5.13 17.09
N PRO A 66 3.95 5.49 17.48
CA PRO A 66 3.65 6.88 17.79
C PRO A 66 4.40 7.29 19.07
N ILE A 67 5.12 8.41 19.04
CA ILE A 67 5.67 9.03 20.24
C ILE A 67 4.52 9.76 20.95
N LEU A 68 4.20 9.36 22.18
CA LEU A 68 3.13 9.98 22.98
C LEU A 68 3.62 11.32 23.57
N ASP A 69 2.89 12.41 23.29
CA ASP A 69 3.05 13.70 23.99
C ASP A 69 2.13 13.73 25.23
N PRO A 70 2.64 14.11 26.42
CA PRO A 70 1.83 14.26 27.65
C PRO A 70 0.68 15.27 27.55
N LYS A 71 0.61 16.13 26.52
CA LYS A 71 -0.49 17.09 26.31
C LYS A 71 -1.61 16.62 25.35
N GLY A 72 -1.57 15.38 24.85
CA GLY A 72 -2.57 14.82 23.92
C GLY A 72 -1.96 14.23 22.64
N PHE A 73 -2.80 13.87 21.66
CA PHE A 73 -2.35 13.31 20.37
C PHE A 73 -1.67 14.37 19.50
N ARG A 74 -0.41 14.72 19.79
CA ARG A 74 0.49 15.21 18.75
C ARG A 74 1.15 14.03 18.06
N CYS A 75 0.96 13.94 16.76
CA CYS A 75 1.66 12.96 15.95
C CYS A 75 3.15 13.34 16.01
N GLY A 76 3.99 12.50 16.62
CA GLY A 76 5.44 12.71 16.71
C GLY A 76 6.22 12.08 15.55
N PRO A 77 7.56 12.23 15.54
CA PRO A 77 8.45 11.50 14.65
C PRO A 77 8.09 10.03 14.55
N SER A 78 8.21 9.45 13.36
CA SER A 78 7.86 8.07 13.08
C SER A 78 9.10 7.22 12.84
N SER A 79 9.20 6.11 13.55
CA SER A 79 10.25 5.10 13.37
C SER A 79 9.66 3.90 12.64
N MET A 80 10.14 3.57 11.45
CA MET A 80 9.62 2.47 10.64
C MET A 80 10.55 1.26 10.60
N HIS A 81 10.00 0.09 10.90
CA HIS A 81 10.65 -1.19 10.64
C HIS A 81 9.93 -1.95 9.54
N CYS A 82 10.71 -2.76 8.82
CA CYS A 82 10.23 -3.61 7.75
C CYS A 82 10.55 -5.07 8.10
N SER A 83 9.53 -5.90 8.19
CA SER A 83 9.64 -7.33 8.51
C SER A 83 8.79 -8.16 7.55
N THR A 84 9.19 -9.40 7.27
CA THR A 84 8.36 -10.32 6.47
C THR A 84 7.25 -10.91 7.34
N VAL A 85 6.11 -11.27 6.73
CA VAL A 85 5.04 -12.00 7.44
C VAL A 85 5.55 -13.30 8.05
N GLN A 86 6.42 -14.03 7.34
CA GLN A 86 7.04 -15.26 7.84
C GLN A 86 7.90 -15.00 9.09
N GLY A 87 8.71 -13.93 9.08
CA GLY A 87 9.55 -13.58 10.22
C GLY A 87 8.75 -13.23 11.47
N ILE A 88 7.51 -12.73 11.32
CA ILE A 88 6.60 -12.52 12.44
C ILE A 88 6.06 -13.84 12.94
N LEU A 89 5.61 -14.73 12.06
CA LEU A 89 5.08 -16.04 12.47
C LEU A 89 6.14 -16.87 13.20
N GLU A 90 7.40 -16.78 12.78
CA GLU A 90 8.51 -17.51 13.39
C GLU A 90 9.05 -16.82 14.65
N HIS A 91 9.23 -15.49 14.59
CA HIS A 91 9.93 -14.72 15.62
C HIS A 91 9.26 -13.36 15.92
N PRO A 92 8.01 -13.36 16.41
CA PRO A 92 7.16 -12.18 16.44
C PRO A 92 7.69 -11.05 17.33
N SER A 93 8.24 -11.40 18.49
CA SER A 93 8.87 -10.43 19.38
C SER A 93 10.05 -9.71 18.72
N SER A 94 10.85 -10.42 17.90
CA SER A 94 11.99 -9.83 17.18
C SER A 94 11.57 -9.06 15.93
N ALA A 95 10.55 -9.55 15.21
CA ALA A 95 10.00 -8.90 14.02
C ALA A 95 9.35 -7.55 14.35
N VAL A 96 8.82 -7.42 15.57
CA VAL A 96 8.20 -6.18 16.07
C VAL A 96 9.19 -5.29 16.84
N ASN A 97 10.20 -5.86 17.50
CA ASN A 97 11.21 -5.08 18.23
C ASN A 97 12.44 -4.70 17.38
N GLY A 98 12.52 -5.17 16.14
CA GLY A 98 13.57 -4.80 15.18
C GLY A 98 14.91 -5.48 15.47
N GLY A 99 15.24 -6.53 14.71
CA GLY A 99 16.64 -6.96 14.57
C GLY A 99 17.46 -5.99 13.69
N GLU A 100 16.80 -5.15 12.89
CA GLU A 100 17.43 -4.10 12.09
C GLU A 100 17.07 -2.70 12.60
N VAL A 101 18.03 -1.78 12.45
CA VAL A 101 17.86 -0.34 12.77
C VAL A 101 16.67 0.21 11.97
N PRO A 102 15.72 0.92 12.61
CA PRO A 102 14.59 1.52 11.91
C PRO A 102 15.01 2.65 10.97
N CYS A 103 14.11 3.04 10.06
CA CYS A 103 14.21 4.32 9.37
C CYS A 103 13.45 5.37 10.18
N GLU A 104 14.15 6.41 10.62
CA GLU A 104 13.58 7.51 11.38
C GLU A 104 13.08 8.61 10.44
N PHE A 105 11.89 9.14 10.75
CA PHE A 105 11.28 10.26 10.04
C PHE A 105 10.95 11.36 11.05
N ASP A 106 11.41 12.57 10.78
CA ASP A 106 11.19 13.73 11.67
C ASP A 106 9.71 14.09 11.79
N ASN A 107 8.92 13.77 10.78
CA ASN A 107 7.49 14.00 10.74
C ASN A 107 6.71 12.69 10.90
N PRO A 108 5.46 12.78 11.37
CA PRO A 108 4.52 11.69 11.26
C PRO A 108 4.20 11.37 9.81
N ILE A 109 4.04 10.08 9.53
CA ILE A 109 3.83 9.58 8.19
C ILE A 109 2.65 8.61 8.13
N ASP A 110 1.98 8.59 6.99
CA ASP A 110 1.00 7.57 6.63
C ASP A 110 1.39 6.94 5.29
N ILE A 111 1.34 5.60 5.23
CA ILE A 111 1.66 4.86 4.01
C ILE A 111 0.47 4.88 3.08
N ILE A 112 0.60 5.53 1.93
CA ILE A 112 -0.46 5.59 0.92
C ILE A 112 -0.55 4.28 0.13
N GLY A 113 0.60 3.73 -0.24
CA GLY A 113 0.68 2.49 -0.99
C GLY A 113 2.12 2.10 -1.33
N THR A 114 2.27 0.92 -1.91
CA THR A 114 3.54 0.40 -2.40
C THR A 114 3.43 0.04 -3.87
N CYS A 115 4.50 0.24 -4.63
CA CYS A 115 4.56 -0.12 -6.03
C CYS A 115 6.02 -0.40 -6.40
N ASN A 116 6.31 -1.56 -6.98
CA ASN A 116 7.66 -1.92 -7.46
C ASN A 116 8.76 -1.75 -6.38
N GLY A 117 8.41 -1.93 -5.11
CA GLY A 117 9.32 -1.79 -3.97
C GLY A 117 9.52 -0.36 -3.46
N LEU A 118 8.96 0.64 -4.13
CA LEU A 118 8.83 1.99 -3.57
C LEU A 118 7.61 2.07 -2.67
N VAL A 119 7.71 2.90 -1.63
CA VAL A 119 6.65 3.23 -0.69
C VAL A 119 6.33 4.71 -0.84
N CYS A 120 5.06 5.04 -1.04
CA CYS A 120 4.58 6.41 -1.03
C CYS A 120 4.09 6.75 0.37
N LEU A 121 4.66 7.81 0.95
CA LEU A 121 4.36 8.31 2.28
C LEU A 121 3.67 9.66 2.16
N ARG A 122 2.56 9.85 2.87
CA ARG A 122 2.03 11.17 3.18
C ARG A 122 2.70 11.66 4.45
N VAL A 123 3.25 12.86 4.40
CA VAL A 123 3.74 13.56 5.59
C VAL A 123 2.57 14.31 6.23
N ILE A 124 2.41 14.12 7.53
CA ILE A 124 1.33 14.72 8.31
C ILE A 124 1.95 15.82 9.15
N GLU A 125 1.61 17.07 8.85
CA GLU A 125 2.02 18.18 9.69
C GLU A 125 1.19 18.20 10.99
N PRO A 126 1.78 18.68 12.11
CA PRO A 126 1.04 18.86 13.34
C PRO A 126 -0.15 19.79 13.07
N PHE A 127 -1.34 19.38 13.49
CA PHE A 127 -2.54 20.21 13.38
C PHE A 127 -2.32 21.48 14.21
N ASP A 128 -2.24 22.64 13.57
CA ASP A 128 -2.47 23.92 14.23
C ASP A 128 -3.98 24.17 14.16
N GLU A 129 -4.63 24.40 15.30
CA GLU A 129 -6.07 24.65 15.38
C GLU A 129 -6.49 25.89 14.57
N ASN A 130 -5.54 26.75 14.20
CA ASN A 130 -5.76 27.93 13.37
C ASN A 130 -5.46 27.71 11.88
N ASP A 131 -4.88 26.58 11.49
CA ASP A 131 -4.52 26.34 10.09
C ASP A 131 -5.70 25.70 9.34
N VAL A 132 -6.28 26.51 8.46
CA VAL A 132 -7.42 26.14 7.61
C VAL A 132 -6.94 25.32 6.39
N TYR A 133 -5.62 25.17 6.19
CA TYR A 133 -5.04 24.49 5.05
C TYR A 133 -4.33 23.20 5.47
N ASN A 134 -5.01 22.06 5.34
CA ASN A 134 -4.35 20.75 5.42
C ASN A 134 -3.56 20.49 4.12
N GLU A 135 -2.40 21.11 3.98
CA GLU A 135 -1.50 20.83 2.86
C GLU A 135 -1.12 19.34 2.83
N VAL A 136 -1.13 18.74 1.63
CA VAL A 136 -0.75 17.34 1.46
C VAL A 136 0.64 17.29 0.86
N TYR A 137 1.58 16.79 1.65
CA TYR A 137 2.95 16.54 1.26
C TYR A 137 3.19 15.04 1.07
N ILE A 138 3.92 14.70 0.00
CA ILE A 138 4.27 13.33 -0.32
C ILE A 138 5.78 13.16 -0.26
N ARG A 139 6.22 11.99 0.18
CA ARG A 139 7.61 11.54 0.16
C ARG A 139 7.66 10.11 -0.37
N PHE A 140 8.63 9.84 -1.23
CA PHE A 140 8.89 8.48 -1.71
C PHE A 140 10.02 7.86 -0.89
N TRP A 141 9.90 6.59 -0.58
CA TRP A 141 10.87 5.85 0.22
C TRP A 141 11.18 4.51 -0.44
N ASN A 142 12.47 4.19 -0.53
CA ASN A 142 12.93 2.84 -0.84
C ASN A 142 13.47 2.18 0.44
N PRO A 143 12.71 1.26 1.07
CA PRO A 143 13.15 0.55 2.26
C PRO A 143 14.38 -0.34 2.04
N SER A 144 14.52 -0.92 0.84
CA SER A 144 15.61 -1.85 0.52
C SER A 144 16.96 -1.15 0.44
N MET A 145 16.94 0.10 -0.01
CA MET A 145 18.13 0.95 -0.12
C MET A 145 18.27 1.92 1.06
N ARG A 146 17.24 2.06 1.91
CA ARG A 146 17.18 2.99 3.04
C ARG A 146 17.40 4.46 2.62
N ILE A 147 16.79 4.84 1.50
CA ILE A 147 16.86 6.20 0.95
C ILE A 147 15.46 6.76 0.75
N THR A 148 15.33 8.07 0.89
CA THR A 148 14.08 8.83 0.73
C THR A 148 14.25 9.94 -0.29
N SER A 149 13.14 10.36 -0.89
CA SER A 149 13.06 11.59 -1.67
C SER A 149 13.01 12.82 -0.76
N ASP A 150 13.26 13.99 -1.35
CA ASP A 150 12.78 15.25 -0.79
C ASP A 150 11.24 15.28 -0.75
N LEU A 151 10.68 16.23 0.00
CA LEU A 151 9.23 16.43 0.02
C LEU A 151 8.74 16.91 -1.36
N SER A 152 7.57 16.42 -1.76
CA SER A 152 6.85 16.98 -2.89
C SER A 152 6.49 18.44 -2.64
N PRO A 153 6.24 19.24 -3.69
CA PRO A 153 5.45 20.45 -3.53
C PRO A 153 4.11 20.14 -2.82
N PRO A 154 3.55 21.08 -2.04
CA PRO A 154 2.25 20.89 -1.43
C PRO A 154 1.18 20.73 -2.50
N LEU A 155 0.20 19.87 -2.24
CA LEU A 155 -1.05 19.89 -2.99
C LEU A 155 -1.84 21.14 -2.61
N GLU A 156 -1.68 22.20 -3.40
CA GLU A 156 -2.47 23.43 -3.26
C GLU A 156 -3.94 23.13 -3.58
N SER A 157 -4.77 23.00 -2.55
CA SER A 157 -6.21 22.86 -2.71
C SER A 157 -6.94 23.59 -1.59
N GLN A 158 -8.04 24.26 -1.94
CA GLN A 158 -8.94 24.87 -0.98
C GLN A 158 -9.75 23.78 -0.27
N ILE A 159 -9.07 23.00 0.60
CA ILE A 159 -9.70 21.99 1.44
C ILE A 159 -10.42 22.75 2.55
N LEU A 160 -11.65 23.18 2.30
CA LEU A 160 -12.52 23.81 3.32
C LEU A 160 -13.05 22.81 4.36
N CYS A 161 -12.31 21.73 4.58
CA CYS A 161 -12.75 20.57 5.32
C CYS A 161 -11.73 20.26 6.42
N TYR A 162 -12.17 20.40 7.67
CA TYR A 162 -11.39 20.07 8.86
C TYR A 162 -11.16 18.56 9.06
N SER A 163 -11.60 17.71 8.13
CA SER A 163 -11.46 16.26 8.23
C SER A 163 -10.41 15.72 7.25
N ARG A 164 -9.56 14.81 7.76
CA ARG A 164 -8.61 14.01 6.95
C ARG A 164 -9.29 13.20 5.84
N SER A 165 -10.62 13.06 5.88
CA SER A 165 -11.43 12.31 4.90
C SER A 165 -11.69 13.04 3.58
N CYS A 166 -11.21 14.27 3.39
CA CYS A 166 -11.52 15.07 2.21
C CYS A 166 -10.54 14.91 1.03
N VAL A 167 -9.41 14.21 1.23
CA VAL A 167 -8.48 13.84 0.16
C VAL A 167 -8.24 12.34 0.22
N SER A 168 -8.57 11.62 -0.86
CA SER A 168 -8.19 10.21 -1.00
C SER A 168 -6.95 10.11 -1.90
N LEU A 169 -5.98 9.29 -1.51
CA LEU A 169 -4.69 9.19 -2.20
C LEU A 169 -4.49 7.77 -2.75
N GLY A 170 -3.82 7.67 -3.89
CA GLY A 170 -3.40 6.39 -4.46
C GLY A 170 -2.04 6.51 -5.14
N PHE A 171 -1.23 5.46 -5.07
CA PHE A 171 0.13 5.43 -5.60
C PHE A 171 0.34 4.24 -6.51
N GLY A 172 0.87 4.48 -7.71
CA GLY A 172 1.11 3.43 -8.69
C GLY A 172 2.19 3.81 -9.70
N TYR A 173 2.45 2.90 -10.62
CA TYR A 173 3.43 3.07 -11.70
C TYR A 173 2.72 3.10 -13.05
N ASP A 174 3.09 4.07 -13.88
CA ASP A 174 2.64 4.16 -15.27
C ASP A 174 3.75 3.67 -16.19
N ASP A 175 3.57 2.44 -16.69
CA ASP A 175 4.50 1.80 -17.62
C ASP A 175 4.72 2.63 -18.90
N SER A 176 3.75 3.46 -19.30
CA SER A 176 3.82 4.22 -20.56
C SER A 176 4.71 5.45 -20.47
N SER A 177 4.70 6.14 -19.33
CA SER A 177 5.57 7.28 -19.05
C SER A 177 6.79 6.90 -18.21
N ASP A 178 6.96 5.61 -17.89
CA ASP A 178 8.07 5.07 -17.10
C ASP A 178 8.28 5.82 -15.77
N THR A 179 7.18 6.18 -15.10
CA THR A 179 7.24 6.97 -13.87
C THR A 179 6.20 6.54 -12.87
N TYR A 180 6.44 6.88 -11.61
CA TYR A 180 5.50 6.67 -10.55
C TYR A 180 4.58 7.88 -10.41
N LYS A 181 3.29 7.61 -10.18
CA LYS A 181 2.26 8.63 -10.04
C LYS A 181 1.56 8.50 -8.70
N VAL A 182 1.27 9.64 -8.11
CA VAL A 182 0.39 9.78 -6.94
C VAL A 182 -0.83 10.55 -7.39
N LEU A 183 -2.01 9.97 -7.19
CA LEU A 183 -3.28 10.64 -7.45
C LEU A 183 -3.88 11.09 -6.13
N ALA A 184 -4.41 12.30 -6.15
CA ALA A 184 -5.23 12.88 -5.10
C ALA A 184 -6.64 13.14 -5.63
N LEU A 185 -7.62 12.51 -5.00
CA LEU A 185 -9.06 12.70 -5.21
C LEU A 185 -9.57 13.63 -4.10
N VAL A 186 -9.76 14.90 -4.42
CA VAL A 186 -10.16 15.94 -3.46
C VAL A 186 -11.67 16.16 -3.55
N MET A 187 -12.37 15.95 -2.44
CA MET A 187 -13.80 16.23 -2.34
C MET A 187 -14.06 17.68 -1.91
N LYS A 188 -14.95 18.36 -2.63
CA LYS A 188 -15.39 19.71 -2.26
C LYS A 188 -16.61 19.63 -1.35
N GLN A 189 -16.58 20.35 -0.23
CA GLN A 189 -17.56 20.28 0.89
C GLN A 189 -19.04 20.40 0.48
N LYS A 190 -19.34 21.02 -0.67
CA LYS A 190 -20.70 21.32 -1.14
C LYS A 190 -21.05 20.69 -2.50
N SER A 191 -20.23 19.77 -3.01
CA SER A 191 -20.50 19.10 -4.28
C SER A 191 -20.13 17.62 -4.24
N THR A 192 -20.82 16.82 -5.04
CA THR A 192 -20.43 15.45 -5.35
C THR A 192 -19.23 15.36 -6.29
N ASN A 193 -18.81 16.51 -6.85
CA ASN A 193 -17.67 16.58 -7.76
C ASN A 193 -16.37 16.33 -7.01
N ILE A 194 -15.57 15.44 -7.57
CA ILE A 194 -14.20 15.18 -7.15
C ILE A 194 -13.29 16.02 -8.04
N GLU A 195 -12.24 16.60 -7.46
CA GLU A 195 -11.12 17.13 -8.23
C GLU A 195 -9.99 16.10 -8.21
N VAL A 196 -9.48 15.76 -9.39
CA VAL A 196 -8.38 14.79 -9.51
C VAL A 196 -7.09 15.55 -9.80
N SER A 197 -6.11 15.39 -8.93
CA SER A 197 -4.76 15.93 -9.10
C SER A 197 -3.75 14.79 -9.16
N VAL A 198 -2.71 14.94 -9.97
CA VAL A 198 -1.63 13.97 -10.12
C VAL A 198 -0.28 14.63 -9.87
N HIS A 199 0.59 13.91 -9.19
CA HIS A 199 2.00 14.24 -9.02
C HIS A 199 2.84 13.05 -9.45
N CYS A 200 3.73 13.26 -10.43
CA CYS A 200 4.71 12.24 -10.81
C CYS A 200 5.96 12.37 -9.97
N LEU A 201 6.69 11.28 -9.81
CA LEU A 201 8.01 11.29 -9.20
C LEU A 201 8.92 12.30 -9.92
N GLY A 202 9.44 13.29 -9.17
CA GLY A 202 10.29 14.35 -9.69
C GLY A 202 9.57 15.59 -10.23
N ASP A 203 8.23 15.61 -10.24
CA ASP A 203 7.47 16.80 -10.64
C ASP A 203 7.70 17.96 -9.65
N LYS A 204 7.66 19.21 -10.16
CA LYS A 204 7.77 20.42 -9.33
C LYS A 204 6.43 20.97 -8.83
N PHE A 205 5.31 20.44 -9.33
CA PHE A 205 3.96 20.85 -8.95
C PHE A 205 2.96 19.71 -9.15
N TRP A 206 1.78 19.83 -8.55
CA TRP A 206 0.64 18.95 -8.81
C TRP A 206 -0.13 19.42 -10.05
N ARG A 207 -0.58 18.47 -10.88
CA ARG A 207 -1.30 18.74 -12.13
C ARG A 207 -2.76 18.33 -11.97
N LYS A 208 -3.70 19.18 -12.36
CA LYS A 208 -5.13 18.82 -12.36
C LYS A 208 -5.50 18.04 -13.61
N ILE A 209 -6.36 17.03 -13.44
CA ILE A 209 -6.93 16.25 -14.53
C ILE A 209 -8.35 16.76 -14.79
N ALA A 210 -8.63 17.16 -16.03
CA ALA A 210 -9.90 17.80 -16.39
C ALA A 210 -11.11 16.86 -16.33
N ASN A 211 -10.91 15.57 -16.64
CA ASN A 211 -11.97 14.56 -16.74
C ASN A 211 -12.25 13.91 -15.39
N ALA A 212 -12.71 14.70 -14.42
CA ALA A 212 -13.07 14.20 -13.10
C ALA A 212 -14.56 13.76 -13.05
N PRO A 213 -14.90 12.71 -12.27
CA PRO A 213 -16.28 12.27 -12.13
C PRO A 213 -17.13 13.28 -11.35
N THR A 214 -18.37 13.49 -11.79
CA THR A 214 -19.34 14.41 -11.17
C THR A 214 -20.31 13.73 -10.19
N ASP A 215 -20.58 12.43 -10.39
CA ASP A 215 -21.60 11.67 -9.64
C ASP A 215 -20.98 10.50 -8.87
N THR A 216 -19.85 10.76 -8.19
CA THR A 216 -19.10 9.74 -7.47
C THR A 216 -18.66 10.26 -6.12
N ARG A 217 -18.94 9.49 -5.08
CA ARG A 217 -18.42 9.73 -3.74
C ARG A 217 -17.44 8.62 -3.41
N ILE A 218 -16.16 8.97 -3.23
CA ILE A 218 -15.16 8.05 -2.69
C ILE A 218 -15.46 7.77 -1.21
N GLU A 219 -15.54 6.52 -0.82
CA GLU A 219 -15.88 6.17 0.57
C GLU A 219 -14.65 5.97 1.44
N ARG A 220 -13.48 5.80 0.83
CA ARG A 220 -12.27 5.31 1.48
C ARG A 220 -11.03 6.09 1.05
N TYR A 221 -10.14 6.29 2.01
CA TYR A 221 -8.99 7.17 1.87
C TYR A 221 -7.88 6.62 0.95
N LYS A 222 -7.65 5.29 0.92
CA LYS A 222 -6.53 4.69 0.18
C LYS A 222 -6.98 4.05 -1.14
N GLY A 223 -6.23 4.33 -2.20
CA GLY A 223 -6.38 3.71 -3.51
C GLY A 223 -5.42 2.54 -3.69
N HIS A 224 -5.91 1.46 -4.26
CA HIS A 224 -5.16 0.23 -4.46
C HIS A 224 -4.70 0.10 -5.90
N PHE A 225 -3.39 0.05 -6.11
CA PHE A 225 -2.79 -0.13 -7.42
C PHE A 225 -2.85 -1.58 -7.88
N LEU A 226 -3.44 -1.81 -9.04
CA LEU A 226 -3.47 -3.11 -9.71
C LEU A 226 -3.63 -2.93 -11.21
N SER A 227 -2.81 -3.67 -11.98
CA SER A 227 -2.93 -3.74 -13.45
C SER A 227 -2.95 -2.37 -14.15
N GLY A 228 -2.08 -1.45 -13.73
CA GLY A 228 -1.98 -0.09 -14.31
C GLY A 228 -3.08 0.88 -13.86
N THR A 229 -3.95 0.46 -12.93
CA THR A 229 -5.06 1.27 -12.43
C THR A 229 -5.00 1.47 -10.92
N LEU A 230 -5.55 2.58 -10.43
CA LEU A 230 -5.81 2.79 -9.01
C LEU A 230 -7.29 2.60 -8.71
N ASN A 231 -7.60 1.86 -7.65
CA ASN A 231 -8.95 1.39 -7.36
C ASN A 231 -9.39 1.81 -5.96
N TRP A 232 -10.56 2.44 -5.84
CA TRP A 232 -11.15 2.89 -4.59
C TRP A 232 -12.57 2.39 -4.43
N MET A 233 -12.99 2.16 -3.18
CA MET A 233 -14.41 2.06 -2.86
C MET A 233 -15.09 3.40 -3.11
N ALA A 234 -16.23 3.36 -3.81
CA ALA A 234 -17.01 4.53 -4.12
C ALA A 234 -18.51 4.21 -4.16
N ARG A 235 -19.31 5.27 -4.28
CA ARG A 235 -20.76 5.20 -4.42
C ARG A 235 -21.25 6.15 -5.51
N HIS A 236 -22.29 5.74 -6.23
CA HIS A 236 -22.99 6.62 -7.18
C HIS A 236 -24.02 7.50 -6.48
N VAL A 237 -23.78 8.80 -6.35
CA VAL A 237 -24.63 9.69 -5.53
C VAL A 237 -26.00 9.99 -6.16
N GLN A 238 -26.12 9.99 -7.49
CA GLN A 238 -27.34 10.46 -8.19
C GLN A 238 -28.06 9.38 -9.00
N ARG A 239 -27.48 8.19 -9.17
CA ARG A 239 -28.06 7.11 -10.00
C ARG A 239 -28.87 6.13 -9.17
N THR A 240 -28.19 5.42 -8.27
CA THR A 240 -28.74 4.24 -7.59
C THR A 240 -28.33 4.16 -6.11
N ASP A 241 -27.44 5.04 -5.64
CA ASP A 241 -26.74 4.93 -4.35
C ASP A 241 -25.99 3.59 -4.17
N GLU A 242 -25.71 2.88 -5.27
CA GLU A 242 -25.01 1.60 -5.27
C GLU A 242 -23.52 1.76 -4.97
N HIS A 243 -23.00 0.79 -4.21
CA HIS A 243 -21.56 0.62 -4.02
C HIS A 243 -20.91 0.16 -5.32
N VAL A 244 -19.82 0.82 -5.69
CA VAL A 244 -19.02 0.53 -6.88
C VAL A 244 -17.54 0.66 -6.57
N ILE A 245 -16.70 0.17 -7.48
CA ILE A 245 -15.26 0.37 -7.43
C ILE A 245 -14.88 1.42 -8.47
N PHE A 246 -14.43 2.58 -8.03
CA PHE A 246 -13.88 3.60 -8.91
C PHE A 246 -12.46 3.20 -9.31
N SER A 247 -12.22 2.99 -10.60
CA SER A 247 -10.95 2.54 -11.16
C SER A 247 -10.39 3.57 -12.13
N PHE A 248 -9.24 4.16 -11.80
CA PHE A 248 -8.56 5.17 -12.62
C PHE A 248 -7.37 4.56 -13.36
N ASP A 249 -7.34 4.66 -14.68
CA ASP A 249 -6.26 4.21 -15.57
C ASP A 249 -5.15 5.28 -15.62
N LEU A 250 -3.98 4.95 -15.05
CA LEU A 250 -2.85 5.88 -14.94
C LEU A 250 -2.23 6.25 -16.29
N ARG A 251 -2.38 5.40 -17.31
CA ARG A 251 -1.80 5.61 -18.63
C ARG A 251 -2.67 6.53 -19.47
N LYS A 252 -3.98 6.32 -19.41
CA LYS A 252 -4.95 7.04 -20.25
C LYS A 252 -5.51 8.30 -19.62
N ASP A 253 -5.28 8.49 -18.32
CA ASP A 253 -5.93 9.52 -17.51
C ASP A 253 -7.47 9.47 -17.64
N THR A 254 -8.01 8.25 -17.66
CA THR A 254 -9.44 7.96 -17.75
C THR A 254 -9.88 7.08 -16.59
N TYR A 255 -11.18 7.02 -16.31
CA TYR A 255 -11.72 6.14 -15.26
C TYR A 255 -12.85 5.26 -15.79
N ARG A 256 -13.11 4.20 -15.03
CA ARG A 256 -14.26 3.31 -15.18
C ARG A 256 -14.76 2.88 -13.81
N TYR A 257 -15.95 2.29 -13.78
CA TYR A 257 -16.50 1.66 -12.58
C TYR A 257 -16.48 0.15 -12.74
N LEU A 258 -16.10 -0.56 -11.69
CA LEU A 258 -16.21 -2.01 -11.62
C LEU A 258 -17.33 -2.39 -10.65
N SER A 259 -18.03 -3.47 -10.98
CA SER A 259 -19.12 -4.01 -10.16
C SER A 259 -18.59 -4.72 -8.91
N MET A 260 -19.41 -4.73 -7.86
CA MET A 260 -19.17 -5.47 -6.63
C MET A 260 -19.55 -6.95 -6.83
N PRO A 261 -19.22 -7.83 -5.87
CA PRO A 261 -19.83 -9.16 -5.82
C PRO A 261 -21.36 -9.07 -5.74
N ASP A 262 -22.04 -10.04 -6.35
CA ASP A 262 -23.50 -10.12 -6.35
C ASP A 262 -24.06 -10.12 -4.93
N GLY A 263 -25.10 -9.30 -4.70
CA GLY A 263 -25.77 -9.17 -3.40
C GLY A 263 -25.17 -8.13 -2.45
N LEU A 264 -23.97 -7.57 -2.73
CA LEU A 264 -23.36 -6.52 -1.90
C LEU A 264 -23.65 -5.09 -2.39
N GLU A 265 -24.12 -4.92 -3.63
CA GLU A 265 -24.30 -3.62 -4.29
C GLU A 265 -25.34 -2.72 -3.61
N THR A 266 -26.39 -3.34 -3.05
CA THR A 266 -27.59 -2.65 -2.52
C THR A 266 -27.69 -2.65 -0.99
N MET A 267 -26.65 -3.07 -0.27
CA MET A 267 -26.70 -3.10 1.20
C MET A 267 -26.59 -1.68 1.76
N GLU A 268 -27.67 -1.16 2.36
CA GLU A 268 -27.78 0.24 2.79
C GLU A 268 -26.76 0.68 3.86
N ARG A 269 -26.33 -0.24 4.75
CA ARG A 269 -25.41 0.05 5.89
C ARG A 269 -24.26 -0.94 5.96
N PHE A 270 -23.55 -1.04 4.85
CA PHE A 270 -22.45 -1.97 4.67
C PHE A 270 -21.07 -1.28 4.79
N GLN A 271 -20.13 -1.95 5.46
CA GLN A 271 -18.72 -1.57 5.44
C GLN A 271 -17.96 -2.49 4.50
N ALA A 272 -17.52 -1.92 3.39
CA ALA A 272 -16.56 -2.53 2.49
C ALA A 272 -15.24 -1.77 2.50
N GLU A 273 -14.18 -2.48 2.17
CA GLU A 273 -12.88 -1.90 1.90
C GLU A 273 -12.08 -2.84 1.01
N LEU A 274 -11.25 -2.25 0.16
CA LEU A 274 -10.49 -2.96 -0.85
C LEU A 274 -9.12 -3.39 -0.31
N GLY A 275 -8.54 -4.37 -0.96
CA GLY A 275 -7.17 -4.79 -0.73
C GLY A 275 -6.59 -5.49 -1.95
N ILE A 276 -5.29 -5.76 -1.91
CA ILE A 276 -4.61 -6.59 -2.90
C ILE A 276 -4.09 -7.83 -2.17
N LEU A 277 -4.35 -9.00 -2.76
CA LEU A 277 -3.91 -10.27 -2.23
C LEU A 277 -3.50 -11.19 -3.38
N LYS A 278 -2.21 -11.56 -3.42
CA LYS A 278 -1.61 -12.35 -4.51
C LYS A 278 -1.89 -11.72 -5.89
N GLY A 279 -1.75 -10.41 -6.01
CA GLY A 279 -1.98 -9.69 -7.26
C GLY A 279 -3.43 -9.71 -7.76
N CYS A 280 -4.40 -10.03 -6.91
CA CYS A 280 -5.82 -9.93 -7.21
C CYS A 280 -6.47 -8.85 -6.34
N LEU A 281 -7.50 -8.19 -6.86
CA LEU A 281 -8.32 -7.27 -6.07
C LEU A 281 -9.18 -8.09 -5.11
N CYS A 282 -9.19 -7.69 -3.85
CA CYS A 282 -9.99 -8.30 -2.80
C CYS A 282 -10.91 -7.26 -2.17
N LEU A 283 -12.03 -7.76 -1.65
CA LEU A 283 -13.04 -6.97 -0.96
C LEU A 283 -13.40 -7.68 0.34
N GLY A 284 -13.17 -7.02 1.47
CA GLY A 284 -13.71 -7.47 2.76
C GLY A 284 -14.92 -6.62 3.13
N ALA A 285 -15.93 -7.28 3.67
CA ALA A 285 -17.31 -6.87 3.55
C ALA A 285 -18.10 -7.34 4.78
N TYR A 286 -18.73 -6.43 5.53
CA TYR A 286 -19.60 -6.77 6.66
C TYR A 286 -20.75 -5.76 6.85
N ASP A 287 -21.89 -6.24 7.36
CA ASP A 287 -23.04 -5.40 7.73
C ASP A 287 -22.83 -4.80 9.14
N ILE A 288 -23.26 -3.55 9.31
CA ILE A 288 -23.16 -2.76 10.54
C ILE A 288 -24.23 -3.16 11.57
N GLN A 289 -25.34 -3.78 11.18
CA GLN A 289 -26.35 -4.27 12.13
C GLN A 289 -25.91 -5.64 12.71
N SER A 290 -26.05 -5.78 14.03
CA SER A 290 -25.42 -6.83 14.87
C SER A 290 -25.66 -8.27 14.40
N ASP A 291 -24.67 -9.14 14.66
CA ASP A 291 -24.53 -10.54 14.22
C ASP A 291 -24.17 -10.76 12.74
N ALA A 292 -23.77 -9.71 12.03
CA ALA A 292 -23.33 -9.80 10.64
C ALA A 292 -22.07 -10.66 10.45
N ASP A 293 -22.06 -11.41 9.35
CA ASP A 293 -20.89 -12.12 8.88
C ASP A 293 -19.94 -11.17 8.11
N PHE A 294 -18.65 -11.27 8.43
CA PHE A 294 -17.59 -10.78 7.57
C PHE A 294 -17.38 -11.75 6.42
N SER A 295 -17.46 -11.25 5.19
CA SER A 295 -17.12 -11.97 3.97
C SER A 295 -15.88 -11.38 3.32
N LEU A 296 -15.02 -12.25 2.79
CA LEU A 296 -13.85 -11.87 2.02
C LEU A 296 -13.97 -12.43 0.61
N TRP A 297 -13.92 -11.54 -0.37
CA TRP A 297 -14.04 -11.84 -1.79
C TRP A 297 -12.74 -11.56 -2.52
N GLN A 298 -12.50 -12.30 -3.61
CA GLN A 298 -11.38 -12.09 -4.52
C GLN A 298 -11.85 -12.13 -5.97
N MET A 299 -11.47 -11.10 -6.73
CA MET A 299 -11.71 -10.98 -8.16
C MET A 299 -10.57 -11.71 -8.89
N LYS A 300 -10.86 -12.90 -9.43
CA LYS A 300 -9.86 -13.75 -10.10
C LYS A 300 -9.37 -13.14 -11.41
N GLU A 301 -10.25 -12.44 -12.12
CA GLU A 301 -9.96 -11.76 -13.37
C GLU A 301 -10.28 -10.28 -13.23
N PHE A 302 -9.24 -9.44 -13.28
CA PHE A 302 -9.39 -8.03 -12.98
C PHE A 302 -10.37 -7.32 -13.92
N GLY A 303 -11.44 -6.77 -13.34
CA GLY A 303 -12.52 -6.06 -14.05
C GLY A 303 -13.66 -6.94 -14.56
N VAL A 304 -13.65 -8.24 -14.28
CA VAL A 304 -14.72 -9.18 -14.66
C VAL A 304 -15.60 -9.48 -13.44
N ARG A 305 -16.88 -9.09 -13.48
CA ARG A 305 -17.83 -9.21 -12.36
C ARG A 305 -18.00 -10.68 -11.93
N GLU A 306 -18.16 -11.57 -12.90
CA GLU A 306 -18.42 -12.99 -12.70
C GLU A 306 -17.21 -13.73 -12.10
N SER A 307 -16.04 -13.08 -12.06
CA SER A 307 -14.82 -13.65 -11.50
C SER A 307 -14.67 -13.44 -9.99
N TRP A 308 -15.61 -12.74 -9.35
CA TRP A 308 -15.65 -12.61 -7.91
C TRP A 308 -15.90 -13.98 -7.26
N THR A 309 -15.00 -14.37 -6.36
CA THR A 309 -15.07 -15.64 -5.63
C THR A 309 -15.01 -15.39 -4.14
N LEU A 310 -15.93 -16.00 -3.40
CA LEU A 310 -15.93 -15.96 -1.94
C LEU A 310 -14.77 -16.82 -1.41
N LEU A 311 -13.85 -16.21 -0.67
CA LEU A 311 -12.72 -16.89 -0.04
C LEU A 311 -13.09 -17.42 1.34
N MET A 312 -13.81 -16.62 2.13
CA MET A 312 -14.24 -16.97 3.47
C MET A 312 -15.42 -16.14 3.94
N ILE A 313 -16.18 -16.70 4.87
CA ILE A 313 -17.23 -16.02 5.61
C ILE A 313 -17.13 -16.41 7.10
N THR A 314 -17.23 -15.45 8.01
CA THR A 314 -17.17 -15.69 9.46
C THR A 314 -17.91 -14.60 10.23
N SER A 315 -18.52 -14.95 11.37
CA SER A 315 -19.18 -13.96 12.23
C SER A 315 -18.20 -12.90 12.74
N CYS A 316 -18.62 -11.63 12.68
CA CYS A 316 -17.87 -10.50 13.26
C CYS A 316 -17.66 -10.64 14.79
N VAL A 317 -18.52 -11.39 15.48
CA VAL A 317 -18.41 -11.67 16.92
C VAL A 317 -17.15 -12.48 17.21
N TYR A 318 -16.84 -13.49 16.39
CA TYR A 318 -15.60 -14.28 16.56
C TYR A 318 -14.34 -13.47 16.30
N LEU A 319 -14.43 -12.45 15.46
CA LEU A 319 -13.35 -11.50 15.22
C LEU A 319 -13.20 -10.49 16.37
N GLN A 320 -14.09 -10.46 17.38
CA GLN A 320 -14.07 -9.47 18.46
C GLN A 320 -13.99 -8.04 17.90
N ILE A 321 -14.79 -7.76 16.87
CA ILE A 321 -14.94 -6.42 16.30
C ILE A 321 -15.84 -5.64 17.27
N ASP A 322 -15.26 -5.17 18.37
CA ASP A 322 -16.00 -4.59 19.51
C ASP A 322 -16.62 -3.21 19.22
N SER A 323 -16.23 -2.55 18.12
CA SER A 323 -16.76 -1.25 17.66
C SER A 323 -16.23 -0.86 16.27
N ILE A 324 -17.00 -0.13 15.48
CA ILE A 324 -16.64 0.27 14.11
C ILE A 324 -15.55 1.34 14.15
N VAL A 325 -14.39 1.08 13.54
CA VAL A 325 -13.46 2.15 13.17
C VAL A 325 -13.66 2.39 11.68
N PRO A 326 -14.32 3.49 11.25
CA PRO A 326 -14.73 3.69 9.85
C PRO A 326 -13.59 3.82 8.83
N TRP A 327 -12.33 3.77 9.27
CA TRP A 327 -11.17 4.28 8.52
C TRP A 327 -10.14 3.21 8.13
N ALA A 328 -10.37 1.91 8.39
CA ALA A 328 -9.37 0.88 8.12
C ALA A 328 -9.96 -0.47 7.66
N PHE A 329 -9.31 -1.09 6.66
CA PHE A 329 -9.56 -2.49 6.29
C PHE A 329 -9.19 -3.43 7.41
N GLU A 330 -10.17 -4.00 8.10
CA GLU A 330 -9.93 -5.00 9.13
C GLU A 330 -11.04 -6.06 9.15
N PRO A 331 -10.68 -7.36 9.22
CA PRO A 331 -9.33 -7.92 9.17
C PRO A 331 -8.70 -7.87 7.77
N ARG A 332 -7.38 -7.66 7.68
CA ARG A 332 -6.63 -7.69 6.42
C ARG A 332 -6.16 -9.11 6.09
N PRO A 333 -6.43 -9.64 4.89
CA PRO A 333 -5.81 -10.88 4.46
C PRO A 333 -4.33 -10.68 4.17
N LEU A 334 -3.52 -11.55 4.77
CA LEU A 334 -2.07 -11.56 4.58
C LEU A 334 -1.63 -12.62 3.59
N ARG A 335 -2.25 -13.80 3.63
CA ARG A 335 -1.82 -14.94 2.82
C ARG A 335 -2.96 -15.91 2.59
N ILE A 336 -2.95 -16.53 1.42
CA ILE A 336 -3.77 -17.73 1.12
C ILE A 336 -2.81 -18.92 0.97
N TYR A 337 -3.06 -19.99 1.73
CA TYR A 337 -2.31 -21.24 1.64
C TYR A 337 -2.86 -22.13 0.50
N GLU A 338 -2.09 -23.13 0.09
CA GLU A 338 -2.48 -24.03 -1.00
C GLU A 338 -3.73 -24.85 -0.68
N ASN A 339 -3.93 -25.18 0.59
CA ASN A 339 -5.15 -25.83 1.09
C ASN A 339 -6.38 -24.89 1.13
N GLY A 340 -6.21 -23.62 0.76
CA GLY A 340 -7.27 -22.61 0.76
C GLY A 340 -7.43 -21.86 2.09
N ASP A 341 -6.65 -22.18 3.12
CA ASP A 341 -6.68 -21.46 4.39
C ASP A 341 -6.22 -20.02 4.20
N VAL A 342 -6.77 -19.11 5.01
CA VAL A 342 -6.49 -17.68 4.91
C VAL A 342 -5.89 -17.17 6.22
N LEU A 343 -4.70 -16.59 6.14
CA LEU A 343 -4.09 -15.86 7.25
C LEU A 343 -4.61 -14.42 7.24
N LEU A 344 -5.18 -13.99 8.35
CA LEU A 344 -5.75 -12.68 8.56
C LEU A 344 -5.00 -11.91 9.66
N LEU A 345 -4.91 -10.60 9.47
CA LEU A 345 -4.35 -9.65 10.41
C LEU A 345 -5.42 -8.68 10.92
N MET A 346 -5.48 -8.52 12.23
CA MET A 346 -6.27 -7.49 12.88
C MET A 346 -5.37 -6.55 13.68
N ASN A 347 -5.52 -5.23 13.47
CA ASN A 347 -4.61 -4.20 13.94
C ASN A 347 -5.36 -3.07 14.69
N ARG A 348 -5.99 -3.44 15.80
CA ARG A 348 -6.73 -2.51 16.68
C ARG A 348 -5.93 -2.14 17.93
N SER A 349 -6.53 -2.28 19.11
CA SER A 349 -5.90 -2.11 20.42
C SER A 349 -4.81 -3.14 20.70
N ARG A 350 -4.91 -4.31 20.04
CA ARG A 350 -3.94 -5.40 20.07
C ARG A 350 -3.80 -5.96 18.68
N PHE A 351 -2.59 -6.38 18.35
CA PHE A 351 -2.32 -7.15 17.15
C PHE A 351 -2.80 -8.57 17.34
N LYS A 352 -3.59 -9.10 16.40
CA LYS A 352 -3.98 -10.50 16.37
C LYS A 352 -3.81 -11.09 14.97
N LEU A 353 -3.20 -12.26 14.91
CA LEU A 353 -3.16 -13.10 13.71
C LEU A 353 -4.17 -14.21 13.85
N PHE A 354 -5.00 -14.38 12.83
CA PHE A 354 -5.96 -15.46 12.75
C PHE A 354 -5.72 -16.34 11.54
N LEU A 355 -5.85 -17.65 11.72
CA LEU A 355 -5.98 -18.61 10.64
C LEU A 355 -7.45 -18.95 10.44
N TYR A 356 -7.96 -18.70 9.24
CA TYR A 356 -9.21 -19.29 8.79
C TYR A 356 -8.90 -20.63 8.14
N ASN A 357 -9.39 -21.71 8.76
CA ASN A 357 -9.37 -23.03 8.17
C ASN A 357 -10.58 -23.18 7.25
N LYS A 358 -10.33 -23.33 5.94
CA LYS A 358 -11.39 -23.39 4.94
C LYS A 358 -12.19 -24.69 4.99
N LYS A 359 -11.55 -25.80 5.36
CA LYS A 359 -12.19 -27.12 5.40
C LYS A 359 -13.27 -27.18 6.48
N ASP A 360 -12.97 -26.62 7.65
CA ASP A 360 -13.83 -26.71 8.84
C ASP A 360 -14.59 -25.39 9.09
N ASN A 361 -14.43 -24.38 8.22
CA ASN A 361 -14.97 -23.02 8.38
C ASN A 361 -14.68 -22.42 9.76
N ARG A 362 -13.47 -22.66 10.29
CA ARG A 362 -13.12 -22.31 11.67
C ARG A 362 -12.03 -21.25 11.73
N MET A 363 -12.26 -20.24 12.56
CA MET A 363 -11.26 -19.25 12.92
C MET A 363 -10.43 -19.70 14.12
N GLN A 364 -9.11 -19.57 14.02
CA GLN A 364 -8.18 -19.81 15.13
C GLN A 364 -7.26 -18.61 15.31
N ASN A 365 -7.21 -18.06 16.53
CA ASN A 365 -6.18 -17.09 16.89
C ASN A 365 -4.84 -17.81 17.02
N ILE A 366 -3.86 -17.44 16.18
CA ILE A 366 -2.51 -17.99 16.21
C ILE A 366 -1.64 -17.21 17.19
N GLU A 367 -1.80 -15.89 17.20
CA GLU A 367 -0.92 -15.01 17.95
C GLU A 367 -1.60 -13.70 18.35
N THR A 368 -1.25 -13.20 19.53
CA THR A 368 -1.63 -11.86 20.00
C THR A 368 -0.40 -11.10 20.49
N ILE A 369 -0.12 -9.93 19.92
CA ILE A 369 0.98 -9.05 20.34
C ILE A 369 0.38 -7.80 21.01
N ASN A 370 0.63 -7.67 22.31
CA ASN A 370 0.16 -6.56 23.13
C ASN A 370 1.16 -5.40 23.14
N LYS A 371 1.25 -4.65 22.03
CA LYS A 371 2.12 -3.47 21.92
C LYS A 371 1.41 -2.31 21.22
N SER A 372 1.76 -1.09 21.61
CA SER A 372 1.32 0.16 20.96
C SER A 372 2.12 0.42 19.68
N ILE A 373 1.95 -0.44 18.69
CA ILE A 373 2.53 -0.29 17.34
C ILE A 373 1.39 -0.27 16.32
N CYS A 374 1.53 0.57 15.30
CA CYS A 374 0.64 0.53 14.14
C CYS A 374 1.29 -0.28 13.02
N LEU A 375 0.47 -1.02 12.29
CA LEU A 375 0.90 -1.95 11.26
C LEU A 375 0.29 -1.63 9.91
N HIS A 376 1.13 -1.71 8.90
CA HIS A 376 0.71 -1.68 7.51
C HIS A 376 1.28 -2.88 6.79
N THR A 377 0.43 -3.61 6.08
CA THR A 377 0.86 -4.74 5.25
C THR A 377 0.65 -4.42 3.78
N SER A 378 1.63 -4.80 2.98
CA SER A 378 1.54 -4.72 1.53
C SER A 378 2.39 -5.80 0.87
N ASP A 379 2.02 -6.16 -0.34
CA ASP A 379 2.92 -6.86 -1.24
C ASP A 379 4.11 -5.93 -1.53
N PHE A 380 5.32 -6.44 -1.30
CA PHE A 380 6.56 -5.70 -1.50
C PHE A 380 7.55 -6.56 -2.27
N VAL A 381 8.40 -5.87 -3.01
CA VAL A 381 9.52 -6.45 -3.74
C VAL A 381 10.76 -5.64 -3.41
N GLN A 382 11.88 -6.31 -3.17
CA GLN A 382 13.14 -5.58 -3.00
C GLN A 382 13.51 -4.91 -4.32
N THR A 383 13.96 -3.66 -4.26
CA THR A 383 14.20 -2.88 -5.46
C THR A 383 15.42 -1.96 -5.35
N LEU A 384 16.05 -1.73 -6.50
CA LEU A 384 17.09 -0.72 -6.70
C LEU A 384 16.54 0.61 -7.24
N VAL A 385 15.22 0.73 -7.39
CA VAL A 385 14.58 1.96 -7.87
C VAL A 385 14.89 3.12 -6.92
N LEU A 386 15.39 4.22 -7.47
CA LEU A 386 15.62 5.43 -6.71
C LEU A 386 14.29 6.16 -6.46
N PRO A 387 14.06 6.70 -5.25
CA PRO A 387 12.87 7.46 -4.94
C PRO A 387 12.97 8.92 -5.45
N TYR A 388 13.79 9.22 -6.44
CA TYR A 388 13.96 10.55 -7.03
C TYR A 388 14.48 10.42 -8.46
N CYS A 389 14.28 11.47 -9.25
CA CYS A 389 14.90 11.57 -10.57
C CYS A 389 16.37 12.02 -10.43
N ASN A 390 17.24 11.45 -11.26
CA ASN A 390 18.64 11.88 -11.39
C ASN A 390 18.77 13.13 -12.25
#